data_AF-A0A950QKQ7-F1
#
_entry.id   AF-A0A950QKQ7-F1
#
_cell.length_a   1.000
_cell.length_b   1.000
_cell.length_c   1.000
_cell.angle_alpha   90.00
_cell.angle_beta   90.00
_cell.angle_gamma   90.00
#
_symmetry.space_group_name_H-M   'P 1'
#
loop_
_entity.id
_entity.type
_entity.pdbx_description
1 polymer ?
#
loop_
_entity_poly.entity_id
_entity_poly.type
_entity_poly.pdbx_seq_one_letter_code
_entity_poly.pdbx_strand_id
1 'polypeptide(L)'
;MPATAAVSPNFTLQQRVSYVCSRLLAYGLPVVLFLVACSFYLKTYDSAQIKITFTQVGTIALMMVWLTKMLVDGKLPFSNADLVYVAPFLAFLASGLIAWAHSPFKPWAFEETMRRVFYMVIAMLAVAEIRTNERRTRLWRWLMAAAFVTVGYGVVQYIDSRFFPAPAPGLDPFIWRQAFSKRVFSTFGNPNFYGNFLVIITPMILASVLRVKGSLGRPFLLLVITAVMVVLLDKMQVGIFGGLDPSYDILVGGVIVALLGLFFFYSFWGTSKAGSLPMFLMLFALLFLNLYSTETKGAWVGFTVALAVTVWLIFEYFLHFEERLIQGKTYFPFMVGVGVLFGLLILGMVIAFVVPLLRHTVAQIGFQILWVPTLIAATLALLTMLYLAKKPWNLKKMIYGGLMFFILTMGAIVLQFAKTRLTSVSFRMFTWISTWEMIRTEPVLGHGVGTFKVIYPAYRRPHIIVLEGRSNTETDHSEDEYLETWQDEGIFGFGILLWMISTALAAGLKQLRWYSRLRRPGHHKMLDIDSDPRSYEVLGYLGAYFGALIHWAFDVSIR
;
A
#
# COMPACT_ATOMS: atom_id res chain seq x y z
N MET A 1 46.47 -34.30 -26.53
CA MET A 1 46.32 -33.06 -25.75
C MET A 1 45.81 -33.44 -24.36
N PRO A 2 46.58 -33.23 -23.28
CA PRO A 2 46.08 -33.52 -21.94
C PRO A 2 45.07 -32.44 -21.53
N ALA A 3 43.96 -32.88 -20.95
CA ALA A 3 42.90 -32.03 -20.45
C ALA A 3 43.45 -31.03 -19.42
N THR A 4 43.31 -29.74 -19.71
CA THR A 4 43.56 -28.67 -18.75
C THR A 4 42.58 -28.82 -17.59
N ALA A 5 43.08 -29.30 -16.45
CA ALA A 5 42.34 -29.28 -15.19
C ALA A 5 41.90 -27.85 -14.90
N ALA A 6 40.60 -27.62 -14.80
CA ALA A 6 40.04 -26.34 -14.43
C ALA A 6 40.53 -25.98 -13.03
N VAL A 7 41.45 -25.02 -12.94
CA VAL A 7 41.91 -24.45 -11.68
C VAL A 7 40.71 -23.75 -11.03
N SER A 8 40.11 -24.39 -10.04
CA SER A 8 39.12 -23.74 -9.18
C SER A 8 39.80 -22.56 -8.48
N PRO A 9 39.24 -21.34 -8.52
CA PRO A 9 39.86 -20.20 -7.85
C PRO A 9 39.97 -20.45 -6.35
N ASN A 10 41.20 -20.42 -5.82
CA ASN A 10 41.46 -20.51 -4.38
C ASN A 10 40.99 -19.22 -3.71
N PHE A 11 39.71 -19.16 -3.32
CA PHE A 11 39.18 -18.05 -2.52
C PHE A 11 39.86 -18.00 -1.15
N THR A 12 40.32 -16.81 -0.77
CA THR A 12 40.81 -16.52 0.59
C THR A 12 39.69 -16.71 1.63
N LEU A 13 40.04 -16.97 2.89
CA LEU A 13 39.05 -17.11 3.98
C LEU A 13 38.14 -15.87 4.06
N GLN A 14 38.71 -14.67 3.94
CA GLN A 14 37.99 -13.40 3.93
C GLN A 14 36.95 -13.35 2.81
N GLN A 15 37.33 -13.71 1.57
CA GLN A 15 36.40 -13.75 0.43
C GLN A 15 35.29 -14.79 0.62
N ARG A 16 35.60 -15.96 1.22
CA ARG A 16 34.60 -16.98 1.51
C ARG A 16 33.59 -16.49 2.54
N VAL A 17 34.04 -15.90 3.64
CA VAL A 17 33.16 -15.37 4.70
C VAL A 17 32.28 -14.23 4.16
N SER A 18 32.85 -13.29 3.42
CA SER A 18 32.11 -12.20 2.77
C SER A 18 31.05 -12.73 1.79
N TYR A 19 31.42 -13.70 0.96
CA TYR A 19 30.48 -14.36 0.04
C TYR A 19 29.33 -15.06 0.77
N VAL A 20 29.61 -15.80 1.84
CA VAL A 20 28.59 -16.48 2.66
C VAL A 20 27.65 -15.46 3.30
N CYS A 21 28.18 -14.43 3.96
CA CYS A 21 27.36 -13.39 4.58
C CYS A 21 26.48 -12.68 3.53
N SER A 22 27.06 -12.34 2.39
CA SER A 22 26.37 -11.73 1.25
C SER A 22 25.24 -12.62 0.72
N ARG A 23 25.43 -13.95 0.65
CA ARG A 23 24.37 -14.90 0.27
C ARG A 23 23.31 -14.97 1.36
N LEU A 24 23.67 -15.09 2.63
CA LEU A 24 22.74 -15.14 3.76
C LEU A 24 21.84 -13.89 3.78
N LEU A 25 22.37 -12.69 3.62
CA LEU A 25 21.58 -11.46 3.54
C LEU A 25 20.61 -11.46 2.35
N ALA A 26 21.09 -11.95 1.21
CA ALA A 26 20.32 -11.94 -0.03
C ALA A 26 19.12 -12.91 -0.01
N TYR A 27 19.14 -13.98 0.81
CA TYR A 27 17.99 -14.88 1.00
C TYR A 27 17.23 -14.58 2.28
N GLY A 28 17.94 -14.26 3.36
CA GLY A 28 17.38 -14.04 4.67
C GLY A 28 16.43 -12.85 4.72
N LEU A 29 16.76 -11.70 4.11
CA LEU A 29 15.87 -10.54 4.13
C LEU A 29 14.50 -10.84 3.46
N PRO A 30 14.42 -11.34 2.22
CA PRO A 30 13.15 -11.73 1.62
C PRO A 30 12.36 -12.79 2.41
N VAL A 31 13.06 -13.77 3.00
CA VAL A 31 12.43 -14.83 3.81
C VAL A 31 11.85 -14.26 5.09
N VAL A 32 12.56 -13.39 5.81
CA VAL A 32 12.06 -12.72 7.02
C VAL A 32 10.79 -11.94 6.69
N LEU A 33 10.79 -11.14 5.62
CA LEU A 33 9.61 -10.38 5.20
C LEU A 33 8.42 -11.28 4.82
N PHE A 34 8.68 -12.41 4.16
CA PHE A 34 7.65 -13.42 3.87
C PHE A 34 7.06 -14.03 5.15
N LEU A 35 7.91 -14.40 6.11
CA LEU A 35 7.47 -14.96 7.38
C LEU A 35 6.63 -13.96 8.18
N VAL A 36 7.02 -12.68 8.21
CA VAL A 36 6.25 -11.60 8.84
C VAL A 36 4.85 -11.47 8.21
N ALA A 37 4.76 -11.53 6.88
CA ALA A 37 3.48 -11.44 6.19
C ALA A 37 2.59 -12.66 6.47
N CYS A 38 3.11 -13.88 6.35
CA CYS A 38 2.31 -15.11 6.34
C CYS A 38 2.08 -15.76 7.72
N SER A 39 2.90 -15.44 8.72
CA SER A 39 2.83 -16.14 10.02
C SER A 39 1.86 -15.48 10.98
N PHE A 40 1.13 -16.28 11.74
CA PHE A 40 0.29 -15.88 12.86
C PHE A 40 0.31 -17.00 13.90
N TYR A 41 0.06 -16.67 15.17
CA TYR A 41 0.05 -17.65 16.25
C TYR A 41 -1.11 -17.37 17.20
N LEU A 42 -2.03 -18.30 17.33
CA LEU A 42 -3.30 -18.07 18.02
C LEU A 42 -3.31 -18.54 19.48
N LYS A 43 -2.17 -18.99 20.02
CA LYS A 43 -2.05 -19.34 21.46
C LYS A 43 -1.46 -18.21 22.31
N THR A 44 -1.24 -17.04 21.72
CA THR A 44 -0.89 -15.79 22.42
C THR A 44 -2.11 -14.88 22.51
N TYR A 45 -2.08 -13.91 23.43
CA TYR A 45 -3.11 -12.88 23.56
C TYR A 45 -3.26 -12.08 22.26
N ASP A 46 -2.13 -11.66 21.66
CA ASP A 46 -2.09 -11.05 20.34
C ASP A 46 -1.63 -12.06 19.28
N SER A 47 -2.47 -12.26 18.27
CA SER A 47 -2.20 -13.11 17.11
C SER A 47 -1.02 -12.63 16.25
N ALA A 48 -0.70 -11.34 16.31
CA ALA A 48 0.37 -10.68 15.57
C ALA A 48 1.73 -10.71 16.30
N GLN A 49 1.78 -11.15 17.57
CA GLN A 49 3.02 -11.19 18.35
C GLN A 49 4.14 -11.96 17.63
N ILE A 50 3.80 -13.05 16.94
CA ILE A 50 4.79 -13.83 16.17
C ILE A 50 5.41 -13.03 15.01
N LYS A 51 4.66 -12.10 14.42
CA LYS A 51 5.15 -11.21 13.35
C LYS A 51 6.18 -10.24 13.92
N ILE A 52 5.89 -9.65 15.09
CA ILE A 52 6.83 -8.79 15.83
C ILE A 52 8.10 -9.59 16.14
N THR A 53 7.97 -10.81 16.66
CA THR A 53 9.11 -11.69 16.94
C THR A 53 9.96 -11.96 15.69
N PHE A 54 9.34 -12.30 14.55
CA PHE A 54 10.08 -12.50 13.30
C PHE A 54 10.77 -11.24 12.80
N THR A 55 10.11 -10.07 12.91
CA THR A 55 10.73 -8.79 12.60
C THR A 55 11.95 -8.56 13.49
N GLN A 56 11.82 -8.67 14.81
CA GLN A 56 12.90 -8.35 15.75
C GLN A 56 14.05 -9.35 15.66
N VAL A 57 13.78 -10.64 15.85
CA VAL A 57 14.80 -11.70 15.84
C VAL A 57 15.43 -11.84 14.46
N GLY A 58 14.61 -11.79 13.40
CA GLY A 58 15.09 -11.84 12.02
C GLY A 58 15.98 -10.65 11.69
N THR A 59 15.61 -9.44 12.12
CA THR A 59 16.44 -8.24 11.92
C THR A 59 17.74 -8.31 12.70
N ILE A 60 17.72 -8.76 13.96
CA ILE A 60 18.94 -8.95 14.75
C ILE A 60 19.88 -9.94 14.06
N ALA A 61 19.37 -11.09 13.61
CA ALA A 61 20.18 -12.09 12.92
C ALA A 61 20.79 -11.52 11.62
N LEU A 62 19.99 -10.82 10.81
CA LEU A 62 20.47 -10.18 9.58
C LEU A 62 21.48 -9.06 9.86
N MET A 63 21.26 -8.27 10.91
CA MET A 63 22.16 -7.22 11.35
C MET A 63 23.50 -7.79 11.79
N MET A 64 23.52 -8.90 12.54
CA MET A 64 24.76 -9.58 12.94
C MET A 64 25.54 -10.11 11.73
N VAL A 65 24.84 -10.70 10.75
CA VAL A 65 25.46 -11.13 9.48
C VAL A 65 26.01 -9.93 8.69
N TRP A 66 25.26 -8.83 8.66
CA TRP A 66 25.66 -7.61 7.97
C TRP A 66 26.88 -6.95 8.61
N LEU A 67 26.90 -6.87 9.94
CA LEU A 67 28.04 -6.37 10.71
C LEU A 67 29.28 -7.25 10.49
N THR A 68 29.13 -8.57 10.56
CA THR A 68 30.23 -9.51 10.27
C THR A 68 30.80 -9.27 8.88
N LYS A 69 29.93 -9.13 7.87
CA LYS A 69 30.35 -8.80 6.51
C LYS A 69 31.13 -7.48 6.44
N MET A 70 30.65 -6.43 7.11
CA MET A 70 31.32 -5.12 7.15
C MET A 70 32.71 -5.18 7.80
N LEU A 71 32.83 -5.90 8.92
CA LEU A 71 34.09 -6.09 9.63
C LEU A 71 35.10 -6.87 8.78
N VAL A 72 34.64 -7.91 8.08
CA VAL A 72 35.48 -8.75 7.20
C VAL A 72 35.88 -8.01 5.93
N ASP A 73 34.98 -7.24 5.33
CA ASP A 73 35.26 -6.47 4.11
C ASP A 73 36.12 -5.22 4.40
N GLY A 74 36.14 -4.74 5.65
CA GLY A 74 36.84 -3.52 6.07
C GLY A 74 36.31 -2.25 5.41
N LYS A 75 35.04 -2.27 4.98
CA LYS A 75 34.41 -1.19 4.20
C LYS A 75 33.06 -0.81 4.79
N LEU A 76 32.78 0.49 4.79
CA LEU A 76 31.45 0.98 5.08
C LEU A 76 30.46 0.57 3.97
N PRO A 77 29.20 0.28 4.33
CA PRO A 77 28.21 -0.24 3.39
C PRO A 77 27.65 0.83 2.44
N PHE A 78 27.85 2.11 2.76
CA PHE A 78 27.30 3.24 2.02
C PHE A 78 28.41 4.11 1.44
N SER A 79 28.27 4.46 0.17
CA SER A 79 29.09 5.47 -0.51
C SER A 79 28.51 6.88 -0.28
N ASN A 80 29.28 7.92 -0.61
CA ASN A 80 28.79 9.30 -0.55
C ASN A 80 27.52 9.52 -1.41
N ALA A 81 27.39 8.79 -2.52
CA ALA A 81 26.19 8.85 -3.36
C ALA A 81 24.96 8.19 -2.70
N ASP A 82 25.18 7.22 -1.80
CA ASP A 82 24.11 6.53 -1.08
C ASP A 82 23.54 7.40 0.05
N LEU A 83 24.30 8.38 0.56
CA LEU A 83 23.89 9.24 1.68
C LEU A 83 22.59 10.01 1.39
N VAL A 84 22.33 10.38 0.14
CA VAL A 84 21.07 11.03 -0.25
C VAL A 84 19.87 10.14 0.08
N TYR A 85 20.01 8.82 0.00
CA TYR A 85 18.95 7.86 0.29
C TYR A 85 18.96 7.40 1.75
N VAL A 86 20.12 7.34 2.39
CA VAL A 86 20.28 6.81 3.75
C VAL A 86 20.05 7.88 4.82
N ALA A 87 20.41 9.14 4.55
CA ALA A 87 20.30 10.22 5.52
C ALA A 87 18.88 10.45 6.06
N PRO A 88 17.80 10.38 5.27
CA PRO A 88 16.44 10.49 5.82
C PRO A 88 16.09 9.38 6.81
N PHE A 89 16.52 8.13 6.57
CA PHE A 89 16.30 7.03 7.51
C PHE A 89 17.12 7.18 8.79
N LEU A 90 18.37 7.64 8.69
CA LEU A 90 19.20 7.95 9.85
C LEU A 90 18.62 9.11 10.67
N ALA A 91 18.12 10.16 10.01
CA ALA A 91 17.45 11.27 10.67
C ALA A 91 16.16 10.82 11.34
N PHE A 92 15.38 9.94 10.72
CA PHE A 92 14.14 9.40 11.30
C PHE A 92 14.40 8.48 12.49
N LEU A 93 15.50 7.71 12.44
CA LEU A 93 15.99 6.96 13.59
C LEU A 93 16.42 7.88 14.74
N ALA A 94 17.23 8.91 14.42
CA ALA A 94 17.73 9.85 15.42
C ALA A 94 16.61 10.65 16.09
N SER A 95 15.64 11.14 15.31
CA SER A 95 14.46 11.84 15.83
C SER A 95 13.65 10.96 16.77
N GLY A 96 13.42 9.68 16.42
CA GLY A 96 12.75 8.74 17.32
C GLY A 96 13.50 8.49 18.64
N LEU A 97 14.83 8.38 18.60
CA LEU A 97 15.65 8.22 19.80
C LEU A 97 15.65 9.49 20.67
N ILE A 98 15.67 10.67 20.06
CA ILE A 98 15.56 11.97 20.76
C ILE A 98 14.19 12.10 21.42
N ALA A 99 13.12 11.78 20.69
CA ALA A 99 11.75 11.81 21.19
C ALA A 99 11.56 10.82 22.35
N TRP A 100 12.14 9.62 22.28
CA TRP A 100 12.16 8.68 23.41
C TRP A 100 12.93 9.22 24.62
N ALA A 101 14.09 9.83 24.41
CA ALA A 101 14.88 10.40 25.50
C ALA A 101 14.15 11.53 26.24
N HIS A 102 13.45 12.38 25.48
CA HIS A 102 12.61 13.46 26.00
C HIS A 102 11.29 12.96 26.62
N SER A 103 10.84 11.75 26.26
CA SER A 103 9.54 11.25 26.70
C SER A 103 9.41 11.20 28.23
N PRO A 104 8.29 11.70 28.79
CA PRO A 104 7.95 11.50 30.19
C PRO A 104 7.56 10.04 30.49
N PHE A 105 7.18 9.26 29.47
CA PHE A 105 6.71 7.86 29.59
C PHE A 105 7.67 6.86 28.94
N LYS A 106 8.94 6.87 29.36
CA LYS A 106 10.01 6.05 28.75
C LYS A 106 9.69 4.54 28.60
N PRO A 107 9.07 3.85 29.59
CA PRO A 107 8.75 2.43 29.43
C PRO A 107 7.77 2.17 28.29
N TRP A 108 6.73 3.01 28.17
CA TRP A 108 5.74 2.91 27.10
C TRP A 108 6.35 3.28 25.74
N ALA A 109 7.17 4.32 25.71
CA ALA A 109 7.84 4.77 24.50
C ALA A 109 8.91 3.78 24.00
N PHE A 110 9.43 2.90 24.86
CA PHE A 110 10.53 1.99 24.52
C PHE A 110 10.14 0.99 23.44
N GLU A 111 8.94 0.40 23.52
CA GLU A 111 8.51 -0.64 22.56
C GLU A 111 8.43 -0.10 21.13
N GLU A 112 7.79 1.05 20.95
CA GLU A 112 7.67 1.72 19.65
C GLU A 112 9.01 2.27 19.15
N THR A 113 9.86 2.73 20.06
CA THR A 113 11.24 3.14 19.70
C THR A 113 12.06 1.95 19.20
N MET A 114 11.97 0.79 19.85
CA MET A 114 12.64 -0.42 19.38
C MET A 114 12.11 -0.89 18.04
N ARG A 115 10.79 -0.84 17.84
CA ARG A 115 10.17 -1.15 16.55
C ARG A 115 10.72 -0.27 15.42
N ARG A 116 10.84 1.03 15.68
CA ARG A 116 11.50 1.98 14.77
C ARG A 116 12.95 1.60 14.47
N VAL A 117 13.75 1.25 15.48
CA VAL A 117 15.14 0.79 15.28
C VAL A 117 15.17 -0.37 14.29
N PHE A 118 14.33 -1.39 14.47
CA PHE A 118 14.30 -2.55 13.59
C PHE A 118 13.86 -2.19 12.16
N TYR A 119 12.83 -1.36 11.99
CA TYR A 119 12.39 -0.93 10.66
C TYR A 119 13.44 -0.10 9.92
N MET A 120 14.16 0.79 10.63
CA MET A 120 15.24 1.57 10.03
C MET A 120 16.44 0.68 9.66
N VAL A 121 16.78 -0.33 10.48
CA VAL A 121 17.81 -1.32 10.14
C VAL A 121 17.42 -2.13 8.90
N ILE A 122 16.17 -2.60 8.80
CA ILE A 122 15.68 -3.30 7.60
C ILE A 122 15.80 -2.40 6.36
N ALA A 123 15.38 -1.13 6.45
CA ALA A 123 15.43 -0.18 5.35
C ALA A 123 16.88 0.07 4.89
N MET A 124 17.79 0.32 5.83
CA MET A 124 19.22 0.50 5.55
C MET A 124 19.87 -0.75 4.94
N LEU A 125 19.52 -1.94 5.44
CA LEU A 125 19.99 -3.22 4.91
C LEU A 125 19.47 -3.44 3.48
N ALA A 126 18.23 -3.04 3.18
CA ALA A 126 17.68 -3.10 1.83
C ALA A 126 18.45 -2.17 0.87
N VAL A 127 18.76 -0.94 1.27
CA VAL A 127 19.58 -0.01 0.48
C VAL A 127 21.00 -0.54 0.26
N ALA A 128 21.62 -1.13 1.30
CA ALA A 128 22.97 -1.65 1.23
C ALA A 128 23.06 -2.91 0.33
N GLU A 129 22.13 -3.86 0.49
CA GLU A 129 22.28 -5.20 -0.08
C GLU A 129 21.46 -5.42 -1.36
N ILE A 130 20.34 -4.73 -1.59
CA ILE A 130 19.47 -4.96 -2.77
C ILE A 130 19.92 -4.10 -3.96
N ARG A 131 21.17 -4.28 -4.38
CA ARG A 131 21.78 -3.51 -5.49
C ARG A 131 21.62 -4.18 -6.86
N THR A 132 21.58 -5.51 -6.91
CA THR A 132 21.54 -6.27 -8.17
C THR A 132 20.12 -6.61 -8.63
N ASN A 133 19.94 -6.77 -9.95
CA ASN A 133 18.67 -7.22 -10.53
C ASN A 133 18.21 -8.56 -9.95
N GLU A 134 19.15 -9.48 -9.71
CA GLU A 134 18.86 -10.80 -9.15
C GLU A 134 18.23 -10.67 -7.75
N ARG A 135 18.83 -9.86 -6.86
CA ARG A 135 18.33 -9.64 -5.50
C ARG A 135 16.98 -8.94 -5.48
N ARG A 136 16.79 -7.91 -6.32
CA ARG A 136 15.48 -7.25 -6.50
C ARG A 136 14.41 -8.24 -6.96
N THR A 137 14.71 -9.02 -8.00
CA THR A 137 13.79 -10.04 -8.52
C THR A 137 13.44 -11.06 -7.46
N ARG A 138 14.42 -11.45 -6.62
CA ARG A 138 14.20 -12.39 -5.53
C ARG A 138 13.28 -11.82 -4.46
N LEU A 139 13.54 -10.60 -3.99
CA LEU A 139 12.66 -9.92 -3.03
C LEU A 139 11.24 -9.84 -3.59
N TRP A 140 11.11 -9.42 -4.84
CA TRP A 140 9.82 -9.32 -5.53
C TRP A 140 9.09 -10.68 -5.59
N ARG A 141 9.80 -11.79 -5.88
CA ARG A 141 9.20 -13.14 -5.91
C ARG A 141 8.67 -13.57 -4.55
N TRP A 142 9.43 -13.32 -3.48
CA TRP A 142 9.00 -13.64 -2.12
C TRP A 142 7.80 -12.79 -1.69
N LEU A 143 7.75 -11.51 -2.10
CA LEU A 143 6.59 -10.67 -1.86
C LEU A 143 5.34 -11.16 -2.61
N MET A 144 5.48 -11.62 -3.86
CA MET A 144 4.37 -12.24 -4.60
C MET A 144 3.95 -13.58 -4.00
N ALA A 145 4.89 -14.36 -3.46
CA ALA A 145 4.57 -15.58 -2.72
C ALA A 145 3.80 -15.26 -1.43
N ALA A 146 4.18 -14.19 -0.71
CA ALA A 146 3.42 -13.73 0.45
C ALA A 146 2.00 -13.33 0.04
N ALA A 147 1.87 -12.50 -1.01
CA ALA A 147 0.57 -12.09 -1.55
C ALA A 147 -0.29 -13.30 -1.97
N PHE A 148 0.30 -14.31 -2.60
CA PHE A 148 -0.37 -15.55 -2.96
C PHE A 148 -0.97 -16.23 -1.71
N VAL A 149 -0.15 -16.45 -0.68
CA VAL A 149 -0.57 -17.15 0.54
C VAL A 149 -1.66 -16.37 1.26
N THR A 150 -1.49 -15.07 1.42
CA THR A 150 -2.46 -14.24 2.16
C THR A 150 -3.76 -14.05 1.38
N VAL A 151 -3.71 -13.83 0.07
CA VAL A 151 -4.92 -13.75 -0.78
C VAL A 151 -5.66 -15.08 -0.76
N GLY A 152 -4.95 -16.20 -0.90
CA GLY A 152 -5.55 -17.54 -0.82
C GLY A 152 -6.28 -17.76 0.50
N TYR A 153 -5.62 -17.51 1.63
CA TYR A 153 -6.26 -17.67 2.95
C TYR A 153 -7.42 -16.69 3.17
N GLY A 154 -7.33 -15.45 2.69
CA GLY A 154 -8.43 -14.50 2.80
C GLY A 154 -9.64 -14.86 1.91
N VAL A 155 -9.46 -15.57 0.79
CA VAL A 155 -10.60 -16.16 0.05
C VAL A 155 -11.24 -17.30 0.85
N VAL A 156 -10.46 -18.12 1.56
CA VAL A 156 -11.03 -19.14 2.47
C VAL A 156 -11.90 -18.47 3.53
N GLN A 157 -11.41 -17.41 4.17
CA GLN A 157 -12.20 -16.63 5.14
C GLN A 157 -13.45 -16.00 4.51
N TYR A 158 -13.35 -15.51 3.26
CA TYR A 158 -14.50 -14.99 2.52
C TYR A 158 -15.59 -16.03 2.37
N ILE A 159 -15.25 -17.21 1.83
CA ILE A 159 -16.22 -18.28 1.59
C ILE A 159 -16.79 -18.76 2.94
N ASP A 160 -15.93 -19.00 3.92
CA ASP A 160 -16.32 -19.45 5.24
C ASP A 160 -17.37 -18.52 5.89
N SER A 161 -17.09 -17.22 5.94
CA SER A 161 -17.97 -16.24 6.59
C SER A 161 -19.29 -15.96 5.89
N ARG A 162 -19.46 -16.35 4.62
CA ARG A 162 -20.74 -16.20 3.90
C ARG A 162 -21.56 -17.50 3.87
N PHE A 163 -20.90 -18.64 3.67
CA PHE A 163 -21.56 -19.92 3.41
C PHE A 163 -21.61 -20.86 4.62
N PHE A 164 -20.73 -20.64 5.60
CA PHE A 164 -20.62 -21.46 6.79
C PHE A 164 -20.64 -20.55 8.02
N PRO A 165 -21.78 -20.00 8.45
CA PRO A 165 -21.82 -19.10 9.61
C PRO A 165 -21.44 -19.84 10.90
N ALA A 166 -20.59 -19.23 11.74
CA ALA A 166 -20.29 -19.74 13.07
C ALA A 166 -21.56 -19.76 13.95
N PRO A 167 -21.74 -20.76 14.84
CA PRO A 167 -20.74 -21.71 15.34
C PRO A 167 -20.63 -23.03 14.55
N ALA A 168 -21.42 -23.24 13.50
CA ALA A 168 -21.36 -24.47 12.71
C ALA A 168 -19.94 -24.70 12.14
N PRO A 169 -19.45 -25.94 12.01
CA PRO A 169 -18.15 -26.21 11.38
C PRO A 169 -18.06 -25.55 10.00
N GLY A 170 -16.89 -24.99 9.69
CA GLY A 170 -16.64 -24.30 8.43
C GLY A 170 -15.29 -24.66 7.82
N LEU A 171 -14.87 -23.88 6.84
CA LEU A 171 -13.64 -24.07 6.09
C LEU A 171 -12.40 -23.50 6.78
N ASP A 172 -12.57 -22.44 7.58
CA ASP A 172 -11.46 -21.84 8.33
C ASP A 172 -11.18 -22.68 9.60
N PRO A 173 -10.06 -23.41 9.69
CA PRO A 173 -9.81 -24.34 10.79
C PRO A 173 -9.34 -23.63 12.07
N PHE A 174 -9.13 -22.32 12.01
CA PHE A 174 -8.49 -21.56 13.07
C PHE A 174 -9.49 -20.99 14.08
N ILE A 175 -9.09 -20.88 15.35
CA ILE A 175 -9.97 -20.46 16.46
C ILE A 175 -10.52 -19.03 16.31
N TRP A 176 -9.85 -18.17 15.55
CA TRP A 176 -10.27 -16.79 15.27
C TRP A 176 -11.24 -16.66 14.09
N ARG A 177 -11.77 -17.80 13.60
CA ARG A 177 -12.72 -17.85 12.50
C ARG A 177 -13.87 -16.86 12.76
N GLN A 178 -14.10 -15.98 11.79
CA GLN A 178 -15.14 -14.95 11.85
C GLN A 178 -15.02 -13.98 13.05
N ALA A 179 -13.81 -13.78 13.61
CA ALA A 179 -13.57 -12.81 14.70
C ALA A 179 -13.98 -11.38 14.34
N PHE A 180 -13.94 -11.03 13.04
CA PHE A 180 -14.42 -9.75 12.52
C PHE A 180 -15.72 -9.90 11.70
N SER A 181 -16.57 -10.86 12.09
CA SER A 181 -17.81 -11.21 11.40
C SER A 181 -17.54 -11.57 9.93
N LYS A 182 -18.16 -10.85 8.99
CA LYS A 182 -17.97 -11.00 7.54
C LYS A 182 -16.71 -10.29 7.00
N ARG A 183 -15.87 -9.65 7.83
CA ARG A 183 -14.67 -8.99 7.31
C ARG A 183 -13.54 -9.99 7.13
N VAL A 184 -12.83 -9.87 6.00
CA VAL A 184 -11.64 -10.66 5.70
C VAL A 184 -10.41 -9.93 6.21
N PHE A 185 -9.51 -10.66 6.87
CA PHE A 185 -8.26 -10.12 7.44
C PHE A 185 -7.03 -11.01 7.19
N SER A 186 -7.23 -12.20 6.64
CA SER A 186 -6.20 -13.18 6.33
C SER A 186 -5.25 -13.40 7.51
N THR A 187 -3.98 -13.69 7.21
CA THR A 187 -2.90 -13.91 8.18
C THR A 187 -2.49 -12.65 8.94
N PHE A 188 -3.08 -11.48 8.64
CA PHE A 188 -2.72 -10.21 9.28
C PHE A 188 -3.44 -9.97 10.61
N GLY A 189 -4.48 -10.73 10.93
CA GLY A 189 -5.22 -10.60 12.19
C GLY A 189 -6.03 -9.30 12.36
N ASN A 190 -5.91 -8.37 11.41
CA ASN A 190 -6.66 -7.11 11.38
C ASN A 190 -7.02 -6.78 9.91
N PRO A 191 -8.31 -6.54 9.59
CA PRO A 191 -8.71 -6.22 8.23
C PRO A 191 -8.03 -4.96 7.68
N ASN A 192 -7.78 -3.93 8.50
CA ASN A 192 -7.16 -2.67 8.07
C ASN A 192 -5.72 -2.89 7.61
N PHE A 193 -4.91 -3.62 8.40
CA PHE A 193 -3.54 -3.98 8.03
C PHE A 193 -3.49 -4.84 6.77
N TYR A 194 -4.43 -5.78 6.65
CA TYR A 194 -4.55 -6.58 5.43
C TYR A 194 -4.93 -5.70 4.23
N GLY A 195 -5.87 -4.77 4.41
CA GLY A 195 -6.26 -3.79 3.42
C GLY A 195 -5.06 -2.99 2.90
N ASN A 196 -4.24 -2.44 3.78
CA ASN A 196 -3.02 -1.72 3.41
C ASN A 196 -2.06 -2.61 2.58
N PHE A 197 -1.85 -3.86 3.02
CA PHE A 197 -1.02 -4.80 2.26
C PHE A 197 -1.56 -5.01 0.83
N LEU A 198 -2.88 -5.19 0.66
CA LEU A 198 -3.49 -5.37 -0.66
C LEU A 198 -3.38 -4.10 -1.53
N VAL A 199 -3.45 -2.90 -0.94
CA VAL A 199 -3.19 -1.62 -1.62
C VAL A 199 -1.77 -1.58 -2.17
N ILE A 200 -0.78 -1.97 -1.37
CA ILE A 200 0.64 -2.00 -1.77
C ILE A 200 0.87 -3.02 -2.91
N ILE A 201 0.28 -4.21 -2.82
CA ILE A 201 0.46 -5.27 -3.82
C ILE A 201 -0.21 -4.93 -5.17
N THR A 202 -1.31 -4.17 -5.15
CA THR A 202 -2.12 -3.87 -6.35
C THR A 202 -1.29 -3.28 -7.51
N PRO A 203 -0.56 -2.16 -7.35
CA PRO A 203 0.28 -1.59 -8.40
C PRO A 203 1.40 -2.51 -8.87
N MET A 204 1.91 -3.37 -7.97
CA MET A 204 2.98 -4.31 -8.30
C MET A 204 2.49 -5.42 -9.24
N ILE A 205 1.26 -5.91 -9.03
CA ILE A 205 0.62 -6.87 -9.95
C ILE A 205 0.31 -6.18 -11.28
N LEU A 206 -0.24 -4.96 -11.26
CA LEU A 206 -0.52 -4.18 -12.46
C LEU A 206 0.75 -3.97 -13.31
N ALA A 207 1.85 -3.56 -12.68
CA ALA A 207 3.15 -3.47 -13.32
C ALA A 207 3.62 -4.79 -13.95
N SER A 208 3.34 -5.92 -13.30
CA SER A 208 3.73 -7.26 -13.79
C SER A 208 2.89 -7.70 -14.99
N VAL A 209 1.59 -7.38 -15.00
CA VAL A 209 0.68 -7.57 -16.14
C VAL A 209 1.18 -6.79 -17.37
N LEU A 210 1.73 -5.60 -17.16
CA LEU A 210 2.27 -4.74 -18.22
C LEU A 210 3.63 -5.21 -18.72
N ARG A 211 4.45 -5.77 -17.84
CA ARG A 211 5.79 -6.26 -18.18
C ARG A 211 5.77 -7.45 -19.15
N VAL A 212 4.79 -8.34 -19.07
CA VAL A 212 4.63 -9.43 -20.04
C VAL A 212 4.26 -8.77 -21.39
N LYS A 213 4.98 -8.96 -22.51
CA LYS A 213 4.73 -8.34 -23.86
C LYS A 213 3.61 -7.26 -23.90
N GLY A 214 3.92 -6.05 -23.44
CA GLY A 214 2.97 -5.07 -22.91
C GLY A 214 2.06 -4.41 -23.94
N SER A 215 0.79 -4.82 -23.98
CA SER A 215 -0.24 -4.14 -24.76
C SER A 215 -0.98 -3.09 -23.92
N LEU A 216 -1.24 -1.93 -24.52
CA LEU A 216 -2.08 -0.88 -23.95
C LEU A 216 -3.51 -1.32 -23.60
N GLY A 217 -3.99 -2.45 -24.12
CA GLY A 217 -5.30 -3.02 -23.76
C GLY A 217 -5.37 -3.60 -22.35
N ARG A 218 -4.23 -3.88 -21.70
CA ARG A 218 -4.20 -4.64 -20.43
C ARG A 218 -4.59 -3.84 -19.18
N PRO A 219 -4.23 -2.55 -19.03
CA PRO A 219 -4.83 -1.72 -18.01
C PRO A 219 -6.36 -1.69 -18.15
N PHE A 220 -6.90 -1.56 -19.37
CA PHE A 220 -8.35 -1.57 -19.58
C PHE A 220 -8.98 -2.91 -19.25
N LEU A 221 -8.33 -4.03 -19.58
CA LEU A 221 -8.77 -5.35 -19.15
C LEU A 221 -8.87 -5.45 -17.63
N LEU A 222 -7.87 -4.93 -16.90
CA LEU A 222 -7.90 -4.87 -15.44
C LEU A 222 -9.02 -3.96 -14.92
N LEU A 223 -9.24 -2.79 -15.53
CA LEU A 223 -10.35 -1.90 -15.17
C LEU A 223 -11.71 -2.57 -15.39
N VAL A 224 -11.88 -3.30 -16.50
CA VAL A 224 -13.09 -4.06 -16.80
C VAL A 224 -13.28 -5.19 -15.79
N ILE A 225 -12.21 -5.94 -15.47
CA ILE A 225 -12.25 -6.98 -14.42
C ILE A 225 -12.65 -6.36 -13.08
N THR A 226 -12.05 -5.24 -12.67
CA THR A 226 -12.42 -4.53 -11.44
C THR A 226 -13.88 -4.11 -11.47
N ALA A 227 -14.35 -3.48 -12.55
CA ALA A 227 -15.73 -3.03 -12.67
C ALA A 227 -16.73 -4.19 -12.61
N VAL A 228 -16.44 -5.31 -13.29
CA VAL A 228 -17.25 -6.54 -13.23
C VAL A 228 -17.27 -7.09 -11.82
N MET A 229 -16.12 -7.17 -11.15
CA MET A 229 -16.04 -7.64 -9.76
C MET A 229 -16.79 -6.73 -8.79
N VAL A 230 -16.75 -5.40 -8.98
CA VAL A 230 -17.54 -4.44 -8.19
C VAL A 230 -19.02 -4.72 -8.34
N VAL A 231 -19.51 -4.90 -9.57
CA VAL A 231 -20.93 -5.17 -9.83
C VAL A 231 -21.34 -6.51 -9.22
N LEU A 232 -20.52 -7.56 -9.37
CA LEU A 232 -20.79 -8.87 -8.77
C LEU A 232 -20.86 -8.78 -7.24
N LEU A 233 -19.90 -8.10 -6.62
CA LEU A 233 -19.81 -7.98 -5.16
C LEU A 233 -20.88 -7.07 -4.57
N ASP A 234 -21.23 -5.97 -5.24
CA ASP A 234 -22.36 -5.13 -4.87
C ASP A 234 -23.64 -5.97 -4.80
N LYS A 235 -23.92 -6.74 -5.86
CA LYS A 235 -25.13 -7.54 -5.89
C LYS A 235 -25.14 -8.63 -4.81
N MET A 236 -24.00 -9.22 -4.45
CA MET A 236 -23.92 -10.22 -3.38
C MET A 236 -24.04 -9.64 -1.97
N GLN A 237 -23.64 -8.38 -1.73
CA GLN A 237 -23.41 -7.90 -0.36
C GLN A 237 -24.11 -6.61 0.02
N VAL A 238 -24.28 -5.68 -0.91
CA VAL A 238 -24.73 -4.31 -0.60
C VAL A 238 -26.07 -3.98 -1.24
N GLY A 239 -26.36 -4.61 -2.38
CA GLY A 239 -27.65 -4.52 -3.06
C GLY A 239 -27.95 -3.15 -3.68
N ILE A 240 -26.94 -2.31 -3.92
CA ILE A 240 -27.14 -0.95 -4.47
C ILE A 240 -27.70 -1.02 -5.89
N PHE A 241 -27.29 -2.02 -6.68
CA PHE A 241 -27.80 -2.30 -8.02
C PHE A 241 -28.87 -3.40 -8.04
N GLY A 242 -29.72 -3.46 -7.00
CA GLY A 242 -30.89 -4.34 -6.95
C GLY A 242 -30.66 -5.74 -6.36
N GLY A 243 -29.48 -6.01 -5.80
CA GLY A 243 -29.13 -7.29 -5.18
C GLY A 243 -29.04 -8.47 -6.17
N LEU A 244 -28.51 -9.60 -5.71
CA LEU A 244 -28.73 -10.91 -6.32
C LEU A 244 -29.85 -11.61 -5.55
N ASP A 245 -30.65 -12.38 -6.28
CA ASP A 245 -31.48 -13.39 -5.66
C ASP A 245 -30.55 -14.35 -4.88
N PRO A 246 -30.84 -14.67 -3.60
CA PRO A 246 -30.04 -15.59 -2.78
C PRO A 246 -29.72 -16.93 -3.46
N SER A 247 -30.53 -17.36 -4.43
CA SER A 247 -30.29 -18.55 -5.25
C SER A 247 -28.96 -18.53 -6.05
N TYR A 248 -28.37 -17.35 -6.31
CA TYR A 248 -27.12 -17.22 -7.06
C TYR A 248 -25.85 -17.28 -6.20
N ASP A 249 -25.96 -17.28 -4.86
CA ASP A 249 -24.79 -17.30 -3.98
C ASP A 249 -23.91 -18.54 -4.23
N ILE A 250 -24.53 -19.70 -4.46
CA ILE A 250 -23.83 -20.96 -4.79
C ILE A 250 -23.06 -20.84 -6.12
N LEU A 251 -23.68 -20.24 -7.13
CA LEU A 251 -23.04 -20.05 -8.44
C LEU A 251 -21.80 -19.16 -8.31
N VAL A 252 -21.90 -18.06 -7.58
CA VAL A 252 -20.77 -17.14 -7.40
C VAL A 252 -19.66 -17.79 -6.55
N GLY A 253 -20.04 -18.55 -5.50
CA GLY A 253 -19.10 -19.37 -4.74
C GLY A 253 -18.35 -20.36 -5.64
N GLY A 254 -19.05 -21.03 -6.56
CA GLY A 254 -18.46 -21.92 -7.56
C GLY A 254 -17.47 -21.22 -8.50
N VAL A 255 -17.79 -20.01 -8.98
CA VAL A 255 -16.88 -19.19 -9.81
C VAL A 255 -15.59 -18.85 -9.05
N ILE A 256 -15.69 -18.45 -7.78
CA ILE A 256 -14.53 -18.11 -6.95
C ILE A 256 -13.65 -19.35 -6.74
N VAL A 257 -14.24 -20.52 -6.45
CA VAL A 257 -13.49 -21.79 -6.31
C VAL A 257 -12.81 -22.19 -7.62
N ALA A 258 -13.48 -22.02 -8.76
CA ALA A 258 -12.89 -22.28 -10.07
C ALA A 258 -11.69 -21.37 -10.36
N LEU A 259 -11.80 -20.07 -10.04
CA LEU A 259 -10.69 -19.13 -10.14
C LEU A 259 -9.53 -19.53 -9.22
N LEU A 260 -9.78 -19.96 -7.99
CA LEU A 260 -8.72 -20.47 -7.10
C LEU A 260 -8.03 -21.73 -7.67
N GLY A 261 -8.79 -22.68 -8.20
CA GLY A 261 -8.27 -23.92 -8.77
C GLY A 261 -7.39 -23.65 -10.00
N LEU A 262 -7.84 -22.78 -10.90
CA LEU A 262 -7.05 -22.32 -12.05
C LEU A 262 -5.78 -21.61 -11.56
N PHE A 263 -5.88 -20.75 -10.55
CA PHE A 263 -4.74 -20.02 -9.99
C PHE A 263 -3.67 -20.93 -9.42
N PHE A 264 -4.10 -21.91 -8.64
CA PHE A 264 -3.23 -22.94 -8.11
C PHE A 264 -2.56 -23.71 -9.26
N PHE A 265 -3.33 -24.21 -10.22
CA PHE A 265 -2.79 -24.96 -11.36
C PHE A 265 -1.73 -24.18 -12.14
N TYR A 266 -1.99 -22.91 -12.46
CA TYR A 266 -1.04 -22.05 -13.18
C TYR A 266 0.20 -21.67 -12.37
N SER A 267 0.12 -21.65 -11.03
CA SER A 267 1.26 -21.30 -10.18
C SER A 267 2.28 -22.43 -10.04
N PHE A 268 1.85 -23.69 -10.20
CA PHE A 268 2.69 -24.88 -9.98
C PHE A 268 3.01 -25.66 -11.25
N TRP A 269 2.25 -25.51 -12.34
CA TRP A 269 2.52 -26.20 -13.60
C TRP A 269 3.41 -25.36 -14.51
N GLY A 270 4.60 -25.88 -14.87
CA GLY A 270 5.69 -25.15 -15.54
C GLY A 270 5.26 -24.19 -16.66
N THR A 271 5.02 -22.92 -16.29
CA THR A 271 4.59 -21.92 -17.25
C THR A 271 5.77 -21.37 -18.04
N SER A 272 5.68 -21.43 -19.37
CA SER A 272 6.49 -20.59 -20.26
C SER A 272 6.22 -19.10 -19.98
N LYS A 273 7.04 -18.18 -20.51
CA LYS A 273 6.87 -16.71 -20.33
C LYS A 273 5.44 -16.21 -20.64
N ALA A 274 4.66 -16.92 -21.46
CA ALA A 274 3.27 -16.59 -21.81
C ALA A 274 2.24 -16.99 -20.73
N GLY A 275 2.53 -17.98 -19.86
CA GLY A 275 1.61 -18.44 -18.81
C GLY A 275 1.54 -17.57 -17.57
N SER A 276 2.42 -16.56 -17.45
CA SER A 276 2.47 -15.65 -16.30
C SER A 276 1.36 -14.59 -16.28
N LEU A 277 0.82 -14.22 -17.45
CA LEU A 277 -0.22 -13.18 -17.55
C LEU A 277 -1.56 -13.63 -16.92
N PRO A 278 -2.13 -14.80 -17.28
CA PRO A 278 -3.35 -15.29 -16.62
C PRO A 278 -3.22 -15.38 -15.10
N MET A 279 -2.05 -15.80 -14.59
CA MET A 279 -1.76 -15.85 -13.16
C MET A 279 -1.87 -14.47 -12.50
N PHE A 280 -1.26 -13.43 -13.07
CA PHE A 280 -1.35 -12.07 -12.50
C PHE A 280 -2.77 -11.49 -12.57
N LEU A 281 -3.49 -11.71 -13.67
CA LEU A 281 -4.89 -11.27 -13.81
C LEU A 281 -5.79 -11.91 -12.75
N MET A 282 -5.57 -13.20 -12.50
CA MET A 282 -6.32 -13.95 -11.51
C MET A 282 -5.95 -13.58 -10.08
N LEU A 283 -4.67 -13.41 -9.77
CA LEU A 283 -4.23 -12.89 -8.47
C LEU A 283 -4.83 -11.49 -8.23
N PHE A 284 -4.89 -10.63 -9.25
CA PHE A 284 -5.52 -9.32 -9.14
C PHE A 284 -7.02 -9.42 -8.83
N ALA A 285 -7.75 -10.31 -9.52
CA ALA A 285 -9.18 -10.51 -9.26
C ALA A 285 -9.45 -11.02 -7.84
N LEU A 286 -8.68 -12.02 -7.37
CA LEU A 286 -8.79 -12.56 -6.02
C LEU A 286 -8.33 -11.55 -4.96
N LEU A 287 -7.29 -10.76 -5.24
CA LEU A 287 -6.86 -9.65 -4.39
C LEU A 287 -7.98 -8.62 -4.24
N PHE A 288 -8.63 -8.24 -5.34
CA PHE A 288 -9.72 -7.28 -5.32
C PHE A 288 -10.91 -7.78 -4.48
N LEU A 289 -11.28 -9.07 -4.63
CA LEU A 289 -12.27 -9.72 -3.76
C LEU A 289 -11.91 -9.58 -2.27
N ASN A 290 -10.65 -9.84 -1.93
CA ASN A 290 -10.15 -9.72 -0.57
C ASN A 290 -10.23 -8.27 -0.08
N LEU A 291 -9.73 -7.32 -0.89
CA LEU A 291 -9.71 -5.89 -0.58
C LEU A 291 -11.13 -5.39 -0.28
N TYR A 292 -12.06 -5.72 -1.16
CA TYR A 292 -13.48 -5.40 -0.99
C TYR A 292 -13.99 -5.93 0.35
N SER A 293 -13.69 -7.21 0.63
CA SER A 293 -14.20 -7.93 1.79
C SER A 293 -13.51 -7.57 3.10
N THR A 294 -12.43 -6.80 3.08
CA THR A 294 -11.88 -6.18 4.29
C THR A 294 -12.84 -5.13 4.86
N GLU A 295 -13.65 -4.51 3.98
CA GLU A 295 -14.54 -3.37 4.28
C GLU A 295 -13.79 -2.19 4.92
N THR A 296 -12.53 -1.99 4.53
CA THR A 296 -11.65 -0.97 5.12
C THR A 296 -11.64 0.30 4.28
N LYS A 297 -12.09 1.41 4.85
CA LYS A 297 -12.22 2.67 4.11
C LYS A 297 -10.87 3.20 3.66
N GLY A 298 -9.86 3.16 4.53
CA GLY A 298 -8.48 3.54 4.21
C GLY A 298 -7.93 2.77 3.01
N ALA A 299 -8.20 1.45 2.93
CA ALA A 299 -7.74 0.65 1.81
C ALA A 299 -8.49 0.92 0.50
N TRP A 300 -9.77 1.24 0.56
CA TRP A 300 -10.51 1.67 -0.63
C TRP A 300 -10.01 2.99 -1.21
N VAL A 301 -9.75 3.99 -0.35
CA VAL A 301 -9.17 5.28 -0.77
C VAL A 301 -7.74 5.04 -1.29
N GLY A 302 -6.92 4.32 -0.53
CA GLY A 302 -5.55 3.97 -0.90
C GLY A 302 -5.48 3.21 -2.24
N PHE A 303 -6.33 2.21 -2.46
CA PHE A 303 -6.43 1.45 -3.71
C PHE A 303 -6.80 2.33 -4.90
N THR A 304 -7.78 3.21 -4.72
CA THR A 304 -8.24 4.12 -5.77
C THR A 304 -7.12 5.06 -6.20
N VAL A 305 -6.38 5.64 -5.24
CA VAL A 305 -5.22 6.48 -5.54
C VAL A 305 -4.07 5.67 -6.13
N ALA A 306 -3.78 4.49 -5.59
CA ALA A 306 -2.73 3.60 -6.10
C ALA A 306 -2.95 3.30 -7.58
N LEU A 307 -4.18 2.94 -7.96
CA LEU A 307 -4.55 2.66 -9.34
C LEU A 307 -4.52 3.92 -10.20
N ALA A 308 -5.11 5.03 -9.73
CA ALA A 308 -5.14 6.31 -10.44
C ALA A 308 -3.73 6.80 -10.79
N VAL A 309 -2.84 6.81 -9.79
CA VAL A 309 -1.44 7.23 -9.94
C VAL A 309 -0.67 6.26 -10.82
N THR A 310 -0.83 4.94 -10.63
CA THR A 310 -0.13 3.97 -11.49
C THR A 310 -0.51 4.16 -12.95
N VAL A 311 -1.80 4.36 -13.22
CA VAL A 311 -2.27 4.58 -14.58
C VAL A 311 -1.78 5.94 -15.11
N TRP A 312 -1.81 7.01 -14.32
CA TRP A 312 -1.22 8.29 -14.69
C TRP A 312 0.28 8.19 -15.02
N LEU A 313 1.05 7.44 -14.24
CA LEU A 313 2.47 7.20 -14.50
C LEU A 313 2.71 6.38 -15.77
N ILE A 314 1.84 5.41 -16.10
CA ILE A 314 1.86 4.71 -17.39
C ILE A 314 1.70 5.72 -18.53
N PHE A 315 0.73 6.62 -18.39
CA PHE A 315 0.45 7.66 -19.37
C PHE A 315 1.60 8.65 -19.58
N GLU A 316 2.23 9.10 -18.50
CA GLU A 316 3.31 10.09 -18.58
C GLU A 316 4.62 9.47 -19.09
N TYR A 317 4.96 8.25 -18.67
CA TYR A 317 6.31 7.72 -18.85
C TYR A 317 6.46 6.64 -19.91
N PHE A 318 5.41 5.86 -20.18
CA PHE A 318 5.49 4.71 -21.09
C PHE A 318 4.84 5.01 -22.44
N LEU A 319 3.83 5.87 -22.45
CA LEU A 319 3.14 6.29 -23.64
C LEU A 319 3.90 7.42 -24.36
N HIS A 320 4.80 7.01 -25.24
CA HIS A 320 5.58 7.91 -26.09
C HIS A 320 4.74 8.36 -27.28
N PHE A 321 3.96 9.41 -27.05
CA PHE A 321 3.30 10.12 -28.12
C PHE A 321 4.12 11.37 -28.44
N GLU A 322 4.70 11.45 -29.64
CA GLU A 322 5.52 12.59 -30.09
C GLU A 322 4.78 13.95 -30.08
N GLU A 323 3.46 13.92 -29.87
CA GLU A 323 2.67 15.11 -29.55
C GLU A 323 2.08 14.97 -28.15
N ARG A 324 2.50 15.84 -27.23
CA ARG A 324 1.79 16.05 -25.96
C ARG A 324 0.31 16.35 -26.26
N LEU A 325 -0.60 15.74 -25.51
CA LEU A 325 -2.07 15.91 -25.60
C LEU A 325 -2.53 17.38 -25.62
N ILE A 326 -1.72 18.23 -25.01
CA ILE A 326 -1.88 19.66 -24.87
C ILE A 326 -0.50 20.25 -25.20
N GLN A 327 -0.43 21.30 -26.03
CA GLN A 327 0.85 21.95 -26.35
C GLN A 327 1.61 22.30 -25.07
N GLY A 328 2.94 22.22 -25.09
CA GLY A 328 3.78 22.35 -23.88
C GLY A 328 3.50 23.61 -23.05
N LYS A 329 3.12 24.71 -23.71
CA LYS A 329 2.73 25.98 -23.06
C LYS A 329 1.40 25.91 -22.29
N THR A 330 0.49 25.04 -22.71
CA THR A 330 -0.86 24.84 -22.13
C THR A 330 -0.95 23.62 -21.20
N TYR A 331 0.00 22.67 -21.29
CA TYR A 331 -0.01 21.44 -20.46
C TYR A 331 0.25 21.74 -18.99
N PHE A 332 1.25 22.57 -18.69
CA PHE A 332 1.54 22.98 -17.32
C PHE A 332 0.36 23.75 -16.70
N PRO A 333 -0.24 24.77 -17.36
CA PRO A 333 -1.48 25.39 -16.90
C PRO A 333 -2.65 24.41 -16.73
N PHE A 334 -2.82 23.42 -17.60
CA PHE A 334 -3.88 22.41 -17.48
C PHE A 334 -3.66 21.50 -16.27
N MET A 335 -2.45 20.97 -16.07
CA MET A 335 -2.11 20.14 -14.91
C MET A 335 -2.17 20.93 -13.61
N VAL A 336 -1.76 22.21 -13.63
CA VAL A 336 -1.96 23.14 -12.52
C VAL A 336 -3.45 23.40 -12.31
N GLY A 337 -4.25 23.57 -13.36
CA GLY A 337 -5.69 23.78 -13.28
C GLY A 337 -6.44 22.57 -12.72
N VAL A 338 -6.09 21.36 -13.16
CA VAL A 338 -6.61 20.09 -12.60
C VAL A 338 -6.13 19.92 -11.16
N GLY A 339 -4.86 20.18 -10.87
CA GLY A 339 -4.29 20.14 -9.52
C GLY A 339 -4.90 21.17 -8.58
N VAL A 340 -5.23 22.37 -9.06
CA VAL A 340 -5.93 23.43 -8.33
C VAL A 340 -7.40 23.06 -8.16
N LEU A 341 -8.07 22.51 -9.16
CA LEU A 341 -9.45 22.01 -9.02
C LEU A 341 -9.53 20.87 -8.01
N PHE A 342 -8.60 19.91 -8.08
CA PHE A 342 -8.50 18.81 -7.11
C PHE A 342 -8.09 19.34 -5.74
N GLY A 343 -7.18 20.30 -5.69
CA GLY A 343 -6.75 21.01 -4.48
C GLY A 343 -7.86 21.84 -3.86
N LEU A 344 -8.75 22.47 -4.64
CA LEU A 344 -9.93 23.21 -4.21
C LEU A 344 -11.06 22.27 -3.83
N LEU A 345 -11.16 21.10 -4.46
CA LEU A 345 -12.09 20.04 -4.06
C LEU A 345 -11.67 19.45 -2.71
N ILE A 346 -10.39 19.10 -2.56
CA ILE A 346 -9.81 18.67 -1.29
C ILE A 346 -9.89 19.80 -0.28
N LEU A 347 -9.54 21.04 -0.61
CA LEU A 347 -9.64 22.19 0.28
C LEU A 347 -11.09 22.50 0.62
N GLY A 348 -12.05 22.28 -0.28
CA GLY A 348 -13.49 22.44 -0.03
C GLY A 348 -14.02 21.33 0.87
N MET A 349 -13.58 20.08 0.67
CA MET A 349 -13.84 18.96 1.57
C MET A 349 -13.21 19.21 2.93
N VAL A 350 -11.98 19.73 2.97
CA VAL A 350 -11.24 20.15 4.16
C VAL A 350 -11.93 21.35 4.79
N ILE A 351 -12.38 22.39 4.11
CA ILE A 351 -13.03 23.56 4.72
C ILE A 351 -14.41 23.18 5.25
N ALA A 352 -15.19 22.41 4.49
CA ALA A 352 -16.48 21.87 4.92
C ALA A 352 -16.35 20.91 6.14
N PHE A 353 -15.13 20.59 6.54
CA PHE A 353 -14.81 19.58 7.55
C PHE A 353 -13.93 20.12 8.68
N VAL A 354 -12.72 20.59 8.37
CA VAL A 354 -11.73 21.30 9.19
C VAL A 354 -12.24 22.63 9.75
N VAL A 355 -13.05 23.43 9.06
CA VAL A 355 -13.58 24.66 9.68
C VAL A 355 -14.59 24.33 10.80
N PRO A 356 -15.56 23.42 10.59
CA PRO A 356 -16.37 22.88 11.69
C PRO A 356 -15.54 22.13 12.76
N LEU A 357 -14.46 21.43 12.36
CA LEU A 357 -13.51 20.74 13.24
C LEU A 357 -12.83 21.71 14.22
N LEU A 358 -12.26 22.78 13.68
CA LEU A 358 -11.55 23.83 14.42
C LEU A 358 -12.49 24.67 15.29
N ARG A 359 -13.79 24.69 14.96
CA ARG A 359 -14.83 25.39 15.72
C ARG A 359 -15.55 24.51 16.75
N HIS A 360 -15.20 23.21 16.85
CA HIS A 360 -15.89 22.22 17.68
C HIS A 360 -17.40 22.08 17.37
N THR A 361 -17.86 22.49 16.20
CA THR A 361 -19.28 22.50 15.79
C THR A 361 -19.62 21.34 14.86
N VAL A 362 -18.94 20.19 14.98
CA VAL A 362 -19.22 19.00 14.15
C VAL A 362 -20.53 18.35 14.60
N ALA A 363 -21.66 19.00 14.33
CA ALA A 363 -22.95 18.32 14.29
C ALA A 363 -22.90 17.28 13.15
N GLN A 364 -23.73 16.23 13.24
CA GLN A 364 -23.88 15.11 12.29
C GLN A 364 -24.14 15.48 10.81
N ILE A 365 -23.98 16.75 10.43
CA ILE A 365 -24.02 17.32 9.08
C ILE A 365 -22.94 16.67 8.16
N GLY A 366 -21.92 16.03 8.75
CA GLY A 366 -20.89 15.26 8.05
C GLY A 366 -21.46 14.10 7.21
N PHE A 367 -21.08 14.04 5.93
CA PHE A 367 -21.50 13.13 4.84
C PHE A 367 -22.72 13.52 4.01
N GLN A 368 -23.73 14.21 4.56
CA GLN A 368 -24.84 14.68 3.71
C GLN A 368 -24.45 15.81 2.75
N ILE A 369 -23.27 16.44 2.92
CA ILE A 369 -22.77 17.47 2.01
C ILE A 369 -21.75 16.90 0.99
N LEU A 370 -21.21 15.69 1.23
CA LEU A 370 -20.16 15.11 0.37
C LEU A 370 -20.65 14.68 -1.01
N TRP A 371 -21.96 14.56 -1.24
CA TRP A 371 -22.48 14.31 -2.59
C TRP A 371 -22.26 15.52 -3.51
N VAL A 372 -22.20 16.75 -2.98
CA VAL A 372 -22.02 17.97 -3.79
C VAL A 372 -20.61 18.00 -4.41
N PRO A 373 -19.50 17.87 -3.66
CA PRO A 373 -18.17 17.73 -4.25
C PRO A 373 -18.05 16.52 -5.18
N THR A 374 -18.68 15.39 -4.85
CA THR A 374 -18.64 14.18 -5.68
C THR A 374 -19.31 14.41 -7.04
N LEU A 375 -20.49 15.02 -7.05
CA LEU A 375 -21.21 15.37 -8.27
C LEU A 375 -20.44 16.42 -9.07
N ILE A 376 -19.89 17.44 -8.42
CA ILE A 376 -19.03 18.45 -9.09
C ILE A 376 -17.83 17.78 -9.76
N ALA A 377 -17.13 16.89 -9.06
CA ALA A 377 -15.98 16.18 -9.61
C ALA A 377 -16.37 15.26 -10.78
N ALA A 378 -17.46 14.50 -10.65
CA ALA A 378 -17.99 13.64 -11.69
C ALA A 378 -18.43 14.44 -12.93
N THR A 379 -19.13 15.56 -12.74
CA THR A 379 -19.52 16.48 -13.80
C THR A 379 -18.30 17.10 -14.46
N LEU A 380 -17.31 17.58 -13.70
CA LEU A 380 -16.07 18.15 -14.24
C LEU A 380 -15.29 17.14 -15.07
N ALA A 381 -15.25 15.88 -14.67
CA ALA A 381 -14.61 14.86 -15.49
C ALA A 381 -15.41 14.41 -16.68
N LEU A 382 -16.73 14.36 -16.59
CA LEU A 382 -17.56 14.15 -17.77
C LEU A 382 -17.33 15.30 -18.76
N LEU A 383 -17.33 16.55 -18.29
CA LEU A 383 -17.03 17.73 -19.11
C LEU A 383 -15.60 17.68 -19.67
N THR A 384 -14.62 17.25 -18.88
CA THR A 384 -13.24 17.07 -19.32
C THR A 384 -13.11 15.95 -20.35
N MET A 385 -13.81 14.83 -20.15
CA MET A 385 -13.89 13.72 -21.10
C MET A 385 -14.55 14.16 -22.40
N LEU A 386 -15.65 14.91 -22.33
CA LEU A 386 -16.36 15.47 -23.48
C LEU A 386 -15.51 16.53 -24.21
N TYR A 387 -14.77 17.36 -23.47
CA TYR A 387 -13.82 18.32 -24.03
C TYR A 387 -12.66 17.62 -24.74
N LEU A 388 -12.10 16.58 -24.11
CA LEU A 388 -11.09 15.72 -24.73
C LEU A 388 -11.69 14.97 -25.93
N ALA A 389 -12.96 14.57 -25.91
CA ALA A 389 -13.62 13.94 -27.05
C ALA A 389 -13.88 14.90 -28.23
N LYS A 390 -13.69 16.23 -28.10
CA LYS A 390 -13.87 17.17 -29.22
C LYS A 390 -12.85 16.94 -30.33
N LYS A 391 -13.34 17.06 -31.58
CA LYS A 391 -12.53 16.91 -32.80
C LYS A 391 -11.30 17.84 -32.83
N PRO A 392 -10.17 17.39 -33.39
CA PRO A 392 -9.93 16.04 -33.91
C PRO A 392 -9.80 15.02 -32.77
N TRP A 393 -10.52 13.90 -32.93
CA TRP A 393 -10.47 12.78 -32.00
C TRP A 393 -9.08 12.15 -32.07
N ASN A 394 -8.50 11.87 -30.92
CA ASN A 394 -7.29 11.06 -30.81
C ASN A 394 -7.54 10.01 -29.73
N LEU A 395 -7.11 8.77 -29.97
CA LEU A 395 -7.13 7.68 -29.01
C LEU A 395 -6.58 8.12 -27.64
N LYS A 396 -5.59 9.02 -27.62
CA LYS A 396 -5.08 9.70 -26.41
C LYS A 396 -6.19 10.33 -25.57
N LYS A 397 -7.02 11.15 -26.19
CA LYS A 397 -8.05 11.95 -25.50
C LYS A 397 -9.17 11.06 -24.94
N MET A 398 -9.56 10.02 -25.69
CA MET A 398 -10.55 9.04 -25.22
C MET A 398 -10.05 8.25 -24.01
N ILE A 399 -8.79 7.86 -24.04
CA ILE A 399 -8.18 7.08 -22.97
C ILE A 399 -8.09 7.89 -21.66
N TYR A 400 -7.61 9.14 -21.71
CA TYR A 400 -7.55 10.00 -20.52
C TYR A 400 -8.93 10.34 -19.97
N GLY A 401 -9.91 10.57 -20.86
CA GLY A 401 -11.31 10.76 -20.47
C GLY A 401 -11.88 9.54 -19.75
N GLY A 402 -11.64 8.33 -20.28
CA GLY A 402 -12.06 7.07 -19.67
C GLY A 402 -11.40 6.80 -18.32
N LEU A 403 -10.11 7.14 -18.16
CA LEU A 403 -9.45 7.03 -16.87
C LEU A 403 -10.02 7.99 -15.83
N MET A 404 -10.21 9.26 -16.20
CA MET A 404 -10.78 10.26 -15.31
C MET A 404 -12.17 9.85 -14.85
N PHE A 405 -13.00 9.36 -15.78
CA PHE A 405 -14.31 8.79 -15.49
C PHE A 405 -14.21 7.60 -14.53
N PHE A 406 -13.27 6.67 -14.76
CA PHE A 406 -13.06 5.53 -13.87
C PHE A 406 -12.66 5.95 -12.44
N ILE A 407 -11.67 6.86 -12.30
CA ILE A 407 -11.18 7.34 -11.00
C ILE A 407 -12.34 7.95 -10.21
N LEU A 408 -13.19 8.73 -10.86
CA LEU A 408 -14.30 9.41 -10.20
C LEU A 408 -15.48 8.51 -9.92
N THR A 409 -15.72 7.52 -10.78
CA THR A 409 -16.69 6.46 -10.49
C THR A 409 -16.25 5.66 -9.27
N MET A 410 -14.98 5.27 -9.20
CA MET A 410 -14.43 4.61 -8.01
C MET A 410 -14.48 5.52 -6.78
N GLY A 411 -14.08 6.79 -6.90
CA GLY A 411 -14.18 7.77 -5.82
C GLY A 411 -15.62 7.95 -5.30
N ALA A 412 -16.61 7.99 -6.20
CA ALA A 412 -18.02 8.04 -5.84
C ALA A 412 -18.48 6.77 -5.11
N ILE A 413 -18.01 5.59 -5.54
CA ILE A 413 -18.28 4.32 -4.86
C ILE A 413 -17.66 4.32 -3.45
N VAL A 414 -16.40 4.77 -3.30
CA VAL A 414 -15.75 4.88 -1.98
C VAL A 414 -16.52 5.84 -1.06
N LEU A 415 -17.00 6.97 -1.58
CA LEU A 415 -17.80 7.93 -0.81
C LEU A 415 -19.18 7.37 -0.44
N GLN A 416 -19.76 6.53 -1.29
CA GLN A 416 -21.00 5.82 -1.00
C GLN A 416 -20.78 4.74 0.09
N PHE A 417 -19.69 3.96 0.01
CA PHE A 417 -19.27 3.04 1.08
C PHE A 417 -18.96 3.77 2.39
N ALA A 418 -18.46 5.00 2.33
CA ALA A 418 -18.22 5.77 3.54
C ALA A 418 -19.52 6.08 4.30
N LYS A 419 -20.66 6.23 3.60
CA LYS A 419 -21.99 6.45 4.20
C LYS A 419 -22.55 5.24 4.94
N THR A 420 -22.15 4.01 4.59
CA THR A 420 -22.69 2.80 5.24
C THR A 420 -22.12 2.55 6.64
N ARG A 421 -21.07 3.28 7.05
CA ARG A 421 -20.44 3.15 8.39
C ARG A 421 -20.06 4.51 9.00
N LEU A 422 -21.02 5.40 9.26
CA LEU A 422 -20.77 6.73 9.84
C LEU A 422 -20.06 6.71 11.20
N THR A 423 -20.25 5.64 11.99
CA THR A 423 -19.59 5.45 13.29
C THR A 423 -18.07 5.47 13.20
N SER A 424 -17.51 4.72 12.24
CA SER A 424 -16.06 4.63 12.03
C SER A 424 -15.42 5.94 11.56
N VAL A 425 -16.18 6.77 10.82
CA VAL A 425 -15.67 8.10 10.44
C VAL A 425 -15.75 9.05 11.61
N SER A 426 -16.88 9.06 12.32
CA SER A 426 -17.07 9.90 13.51
C SER A 426 -16.01 9.60 14.57
N PHE A 427 -15.66 8.34 14.78
CA PHE A 427 -14.56 7.90 15.65
C PHE A 427 -13.24 8.58 15.24
N ARG A 428 -12.77 8.37 14.00
CA ARG A 428 -11.54 8.99 13.48
C ARG A 428 -11.54 10.49 13.66
N MET A 429 -12.68 11.14 13.39
CA MET A 429 -12.80 12.57 13.53
C MET A 429 -12.59 13.06 14.95
N PHE A 430 -13.28 12.48 15.92
CA PHE A 430 -13.08 12.86 17.31
C PHE A 430 -11.67 12.51 17.79
N THR A 431 -11.10 11.40 17.33
CA THR A 431 -9.71 11.05 17.60
C THR A 431 -8.75 12.10 17.06
N TRP A 432 -8.85 12.49 15.78
CA TRP A 432 -7.97 13.49 15.16
C TRP A 432 -8.04 14.87 15.81
N ILE A 433 -9.23 15.32 16.24
CA ILE A 433 -9.36 16.57 17.00
C ILE A 433 -8.58 16.46 18.31
N SER A 434 -8.72 15.34 19.01
CA SER A 434 -8.08 15.10 20.30
C SER A 434 -6.55 15.00 20.12
N THR A 435 -6.08 14.35 19.05
CA THR A 435 -4.67 14.31 18.65
C THR A 435 -4.14 15.72 18.34
N TRP A 436 -4.91 16.55 17.66
CA TRP A 436 -4.54 17.94 17.40
C TRP A 436 -4.43 18.75 18.70
N GLU A 437 -5.34 18.52 19.65
CA GLU A 437 -5.26 19.10 20.99
C GLU A 437 -3.98 18.69 21.72
N MET A 438 -3.57 17.42 21.60
CA MET A 438 -2.29 16.94 22.11
C MET A 438 -1.10 17.64 21.44
N ILE A 439 -1.09 17.74 20.09
CA ILE A 439 -0.04 18.45 19.34
C ILE A 439 0.12 19.90 19.81
N ARG A 440 -0.99 20.60 20.08
CA ARG A 440 -0.94 21.99 20.53
C ARG A 440 -0.26 22.19 21.88
N THR A 441 -0.15 21.15 22.70
CA THR A 441 0.51 21.25 24.01
C THR A 441 2.03 21.11 23.92
N GLU A 442 2.55 20.35 22.96
CA GLU A 442 4.00 20.19 22.73
C GLU A 442 4.31 20.12 21.22
N PRO A 443 4.16 21.24 20.48
CA PRO A 443 4.15 21.21 19.01
C PRO A 443 5.54 21.04 18.37
N VAL A 444 6.61 21.31 19.13
CA VAL A 444 7.99 21.38 18.60
C VAL A 444 8.70 20.04 18.73
N LEU A 445 8.70 19.44 19.93
CA LEU A 445 9.39 18.17 20.21
C LEU A 445 8.44 16.97 20.29
N GLY A 446 7.14 17.20 20.40
CA GLY A 446 6.15 16.16 20.64
C GLY A 446 6.28 15.53 22.03
N HIS A 447 5.41 14.55 22.30
CA HIS A 447 5.33 13.92 23.62
C HIS A 447 6.22 12.68 23.79
N GLY A 448 6.92 12.29 22.73
CA GLY A 448 7.72 11.07 22.65
C GLY A 448 7.03 9.96 21.87
N VAL A 449 7.80 9.20 21.10
CA VAL A 449 7.31 8.09 20.26
C VAL A 449 6.55 7.07 21.09
N GLY A 450 5.34 6.69 20.64
CA GLY A 450 4.54 5.65 21.29
C GLY A 450 3.83 6.09 22.57
N THR A 451 3.79 7.40 22.86
CA THR A 451 3.10 7.93 24.04
C THR A 451 1.62 8.19 23.81
N PHE A 452 1.14 8.13 22.57
CA PHE A 452 -0.25 8.39 22.20
C PHE A 452 -1.24 7.67 23.14
N LYS A 453 -1.15 6.34 23.25
CA LYS A 453 -2.05 5.51 24.08
C LYS A 453 -2.13 5.95 25.54
N VAL A 454 -1.02 6.48 26.08
CA VAL A 454 -0.92 6.89 27.49
C VAL A 454 -1.52 8.28 27.72
N ILE A 455 -1.35 9.17 26.76
CA ILE A 455 -1.75 10.58 26.89
C ILE A 455 -3.18 10.81 26.41
N TYR A 456 -3.60 10.08 25.37
CA TYR A 456 -4.90 10.22 24.73
C TYR A 456 -6.11 10.17 25.69
N PRO A 457 -6.14 9.35 26.75
CA PRO A 457 -7.25 9.35 27.71
C PRO A 457 -7.56 10.72 28.32
N ALA A 458 -6.57 11.60 28.50
CA ALA A 458 -6.78 12.96 29.00
C ALA A 458 -7.45 13.91 27.99
N TYR A 459 -7.39 13.57 26.70
CA TYR A 459 -7.97 14.34 25.59
C TYR A 459 -9.21 13.67 25.00
N ARG A 460 -9.59 12.48 25.51
CA ARG A 460 -10.65 11.67 24.92
C ARG A 460 -12.00 12.35 25.04
N ARG A 461 -12.70 12.46 23.91
CA ARG A 461 -14.00 13.13 23.81
C ARG A 461 -15.15 12.23 24.30
N PRO A 462 -16.17 12.79 25.00
CA PRO A 462 -17.34 12.03 25.45
C PRO A 462 -18.09 11.32 24.30
N HIS A 463 -18.10 11.93 23.11
CA HIS A 463 -18.72 11.35 21.91
C HIS A 463 -18.15 9.97 21.55
N ILE A 464 -16.87 9.71 21.83
CA ILE A 464 -16.23 8.41 21.57
C ILE A 464 -16.75 7.36 22.54
N ILE A 465 -16.92 7.71 23.82
CA ILE A 465 -17.48 6.82 24.84
C ILE A 465 -18.90 6.40 24.46
N VAL A 466 -19.71 7.36 23.99
CA VAL A 466 -21.07 7.10 23.51
C VAL A 466 -21.07 6.24 22.24
N LEU A 467 -20.18 6.51 21.29
CA LEU A 467 -20.05 5.74 20.05
C LEU A 467 -19.65 4.28 20.28
N GLU A 468 -18.75 4.04 21.24
CA GLU A 468 -18.29 2.69 21.57
C GLU A 468 -19.26 1.93 22.48
N GLY A 469 -20.21 2.63 23.12
CA GLY A 469 -21.16 2.05 24.07
C GLY A 469 -20.49 1.49 25.33
N ARG A 470 -19.22 1.82 25.57
CA ARG A 470 -18.41 1.38 26.70
C ARG A 470 -17.36 2.43 27.07
N SER A 471 -17.09 2.57 28.37
CA SER A 471 -15.98 3.38 28.89
C SER A 471 -14.73 2.51 29.01
N ASN A 472 -13.99 2.35 27.93
CA ASN A 472 -12.68 1.68 27.87
C ASN A 472 -11.57 2.72 27.61
N THR A 473 -10.29 2.45 27.90
CA THR A 473 -9.18 3.38 27.55
C THR A 473 -8.47 3.00 26.24
N GLU A 474 -9.07 2.09 25.47
CA GLU A 474 -8.44 1.31 24.39
C GLU A 474 -8.41 2.05 23.03
N THR A 475 -7.99 3.31 23.01
CA THR A 475 -7.62 3.97 21.74
C THR A 475 -6.10 4.01 21.66
N ASP A 476 -5.55 3.05 20.93
CA ASP A 476 -4.11 2.81 20.89
C ASP A 476 -3.37 3.78 19.96
N HIS A 477 -4.07 4.31 18.96
CA HIS A 477 -3.51 5.13 17.89
C HIS A 477 -4.48 6.22 17.43
N SER A 478 -3.96 7.23 16.74
CA SER A 478 -4.74 8.35 16.23
C SER A 478 -5.54 8.02 14.98
N GLU A 479 -5.34 6.84 14.38
CA GLU A 479 -5.90 6.46 13.07
C GLU A 479 -5.43 7.38 11.91
N ASP A 480 -4.32 8.09 12.10
CA ASP A 480 -3.63 8.91 11.09
C ASP A 480 -2.14 8.99 11.42
N GLU A 481 -1.34 8.30 10.63
CA GLU A 481 0.11 8.19 10.80
C GLU A 481 0.83 9.54 10.80
N TYR A 482 0.34 10.51 10.04
CA TYR A 482 0.95 11.84 9.93
C TYR A 482 0.68 12.66 11.19
N LEU A 483 -0.55 12.64 11.68
CA LEU A 483 -0.93 13.32 12.91
C LEU A 483 -0.23 12.71 14.12
N GLU A 484 -0.17 11.39 14.22
CA GLU A 484 0.49 10.75 15.36
C GLU A 484 2.01 10.93 15.30
N THR A 485 2.65 10.97 14.12
CA THR A 485 4.08 11.33 14.01
C THR A 485 4.34 12.74 14.52
N TRP A 486 3.47 13.70 14.18
CA TRP A 486 3.60 15.07 14.70
C TRP A 486 3.34 15.09 16.22
N GLN A 487 2.34 14.37 16.71
CA GLN A 487 2.08 14.28 18.15
C GLN A 487 3.26 13.68 18.93
N ASP A 488 3.90 12.66 18.37
CA ASP A 488 5.03 11.95 19.00
C ASP A 488 6.33 12.77 18.97
N GLU A 489 6.64 13.43 17.86
CA GLU A 489 7.98 13.98 17.59
C GLU A 489 8.01 15.46 17.23
N GLY A 490 6.85 16.10 17.25
CA GLY A 490 6.71 17.51 16.93
C GLY A 490 6.98 17.83 15.45
N ILE A 491 7.10 19.13 15.16
CA ILE A 491 7.28 19.61 13.78
C ILE A 491 8.59 19.11 13.15
N PHE A 492 9.62 18.85 13.95
CA PHE A 492 10.92 18.36 13.44
C PHE A 492 10.84 16.90 12.98
N GLY A 493 10.28 16.00 13.79
CA GLY A 493 10.10 14.61 13.37
C GLY A 493 9.15 14.49 12.18
N PHE A 494 8.06 15.27 12.19
CA PHE A 494 7.17 15.36 11.03
C PHE A 494 7.86 15.85 9.77
N GLY A 495 8.70 16.89 9.86
CA GLY A 495 9.52 17.38 8.75
C GLY A 495 10.49 16.34 8.20
N ILE A 496 11.10 15.53 9.07
CA ILE A 496 11.98 14.42 8.68
C ILE A 496 11.19 13.32 7.96
N LEU A 497 9.99 12.97 8.44
CA LEU A 497 9.10 12.03 7.74
C LEU A 497 8.78 12.53 6.33
N LEU A 498 8.42 13.80 6.17
CA LEU A 498 8.16 14.41 4.85
C LEU A 498 9.39 14.41 3.95
N TRP A 499 10.59 14.63 4.52
CA TRP A 499 11.84 14.55 3.78
C TRP A 499 12.12 13.11 3.28
N MET A 500 11.89 12.11 4.12
CA MET A 500 12.00 10.69 3.74
C MET A 500 11.05 10.34 2.60
N ILE A 501 9.78 10.75 2.72
CA ILE A 501 8.75 10.53 1.68
C ILE A 501 9.15 11.21 0.37
N SER A 502 9.53 12.48 0.43
CA SER A 502 9.92 13.27 -0.74
C SER A 502 11.14 12.68 -1.46
N THR A 503 12.11 12.17 -0.69
CA THR A 503 13.31 11.53 -1.23
C THR A 503 12.97 10.26 -2.00
N ALA A 504 12.13 9.38 -1.43
CA ALA A 504 11.70 8.15 -2.08
C ALA A 504 10.92 8.44 -3.37
N LEU A 505 10.00 9.40 -3.34
CA LEU A 505 9.22 9.83 -4.51
C LEU A 505 10.10 10.43 -5.61
N ALA A 506 10.98 11.37 -5.27
CA ALA A 506 11.87 12.01 -6.23
C ALA A 506 12.83 11.00 -6.87
N ALA A 507 13.41 10.09 -6.07
CA ALA A 507 14.28 9.03 -6.56
C ALA A 507 13.54 8.06 -7.49
N GLY A 508 12.35 7.61 -7.09
CA GLY A 508 11.51 6.72 -7.90
C GLY A 508 11.11 7.36 -9.22
N LEU A 509 10.63 8.62 -9.21
CA LEU A 509 10.23 9.33 -10.43
C LEU A 509 11.42 9.57 -11.37
N LYS A 510 12.59 9.92 -10.83
CA LYS A 510 13.83 10.07 -11.61
C LYS A 510 14.23 8.75 -12.27
N GLN A 511 14.19 7.64 -11.52
CA GLN A 511 14.49 6.31 -12.06
C GLN A 511 13.46 5.87 -13.10
N LEU A 512 12.17 6.12 -12.86
CA LEU A 512 11.10 5.80 -13.80
C LEU A 512 11.32 6.52 -15.12
N ARG A 513 11.58 7.83 -15.07
CA ARG A 513 11.90 8.66 -16.24
C ARG A 513 13.12 8.16 -17.01
N TRP A 514 14.14 7.70 -16.30
CA TRP A 514 15.35 7.16 -16.89
C TRP A 514 15.09 5.83 -17.60
N TYR A 515 14.50 4.86 -16.90
CA TYR A 515 14.26 3.52 -17.42
C TYR A 515 13.16 3.48 -18.49
N SER A 516 12.16 4.35 -18.43
CA SER A 516 11.10 4.37 -19.43
C SER A 516 11.58 4.88 -20.79
N ARG A 517 12.63 5.71 -20.82
CA ARG A 517 13.27 6.23 -22.04
C ARG A 517 14.33 5.28 -22.63
N LEU A 518 14.86 4.37 -21.82
CA LEU A 518 15.77 3.33 -22.28
C LEU A 518 14.98 2.30 -23.11
N ARG A 519 15.16 2.32 -24.43
CA ARG A 519 14.49 1.40 -25.37
C ARG A 519 15.29 0.12 -25.58
N ARG A 520 14.59 -1.00 -25.73
CA ARG A 520 15.15 -2.23 -26.28
C ARG A 520 15.21 -2.13 -27.82
N PRO A 521 16.21 -2.74 -28.49
CA PRO A 521 16.23 -2.80 -29.96
C PRO A 521 15.11 -3.74 -30.45
N GLY A 522 14.13 -3.25 -31.23
CA GLY A 522 13.06 -4.09 -31.79
C GLY A 522 11.91 -3.33 -32.48
N HIS A 523 11.31 -3.94 -33.52
CA HIS A 523 10.32 -3.37 -34.45
C HIS A 523 8.98 -2.95 -33.81
N HIS A 524 8.45 -1.83 -34.30
CA HIS A 524 7.38 -1.06 -33.68
C HIS A 524 5.97 -1.47 -34.13
N LYS A 525 5.10 -1.79 -33.17
CA LYS A 525 3.63 -1.66 -33.29
C LYS A 525 3.17 -0.60 -32.29
N MET A 526 2.24 0.27 -32.69
CA MET A 526 1.75 1.41 -31.89
C MET A 526 1.15 1.04 -30.51
N LEU A 527 0.79 -0.23 -30.31
CA LEU A 527 0.16 -0.75 -29.09
C LEU A 527 1.12 -1.50 -28.15
N ASP A 528 2.38 -1.75 -28.57
CA ASP A 528 3.38 -2.47 -27.78
C ASP A 528 4.30 -1.48 -27.05
N ILE A 529 4.37 -1.62 -25.71
CA ILE A 529 5.21 -0.79 -24.85
C ILE A 529 6.61 -1.45 -24.73
N ASP A 530 7.57 -0.99 -25.54
CA ASP A 530 8.97 -1.44 -25.48
C ASP A 530 9.83 -0.55 -24.58
N SER A 531 9.67 -0.71 -23.26
CA SER A 531 10.53 -0.09 -22.24
C SER A 531 11.41 -1.12 -21.51
N ASP A 532 12.50 -0.66 -20.89
CA ASP A 532 13.34 -1.49 -20.01
C ASP A 532 12.46 -2.18 -18.93
N PRO A 533 12.59 -3.49 -18.68
CA PRO A 533 11.78 -4.19 -17.67
C PRO A 533 11.79 -3.55 -16.28
N ARG A 534 12.88 -2.85 -15.92
CA ARG A 534 13.03 -2.15 -14.64
C ARG A 534 12.07 -0.98 -14.50
N SER A 535 11.65 -0.34 -15.60
CA SER A 535 10.67 0.76 -15.51
C SER A 535 9.34 0.27 -14.96
N TYR A 536 8.89 -0.93 -15.34
CA TYR A 536 7.67 -1.53 -14.80
C TYR A 536 7.80 -1.84 -13.30
N GLU A 537 8.96 -2.31 -12.84
CA GLU A 537 9.19 -2.53 -11.40
C GLU A 537 9.09 -1.22 -10.62
N VAL A 538 9.75 -0.16 -11.10
CA VAL A 538 9.69 1.18 -10.48
C VAL A 538 8.28 1.77 -10.53
N LEU A 539 7.55 1.57 -11.63
CA LEU A 539 6.14 1.96 -11.74
C LEU A 539 5.30 1.31 -10.64
N GLY A 540 5.47 -0.01 -10.43
CA GLY A 540 4.78 -0.74 -9.37
C GLY A 540 5.13 -0.23 -7.98
N TYR A 541 6.41 0.03 -7.69
CA TYR A 541 6.85 0.58 -6.41
C TYR A 541 6.29 1.98 -6.15
N LEU A 542 6.31 2.87 -7.15
CA LEU A 542 5.76 4.22 -7.01
C LEU A 542 4.25 4.18 -6.76
N GLY A 543 3.50 3.41 -7.55
CA GLY A 543 2.07 3.26 -7.36
C GLY A 543 1.74 2.71 -5.96
N ALA A 544 2.49 1.70 -5.52
CA ALA A 544 2.33 1.09 -4.20
C ALA A 544 2.60 2.11 -3.07
N TYR A 545 3.67 2.90 -3.23
CA TYR A 545 4.04 3.92 -2.26
C TYR A 545 3.00 5.04 -2.17
N PHE A 546 2.51 5.57 -3.30
CA PHE A 546 1.42 6.56 -3.31
C PHE A 546 0.12 6.02 -2.69
N GLY A 547 -0.24 4.77 -2.99
CA GLY A 547 -1.39 4.11 -2.38
C GLY A 547 -1.29 4.01 -0.87
N ALA A 548 -0.12 3.58 -0.39
CA ALA A 548 0.16 3.43 1.03
C ALA A 548 0.16 4.78 1.75
N LEU A 549 0.80 5.83 1.19
CA LEU A 549 0.80 7.18 1.75
C LEU A 549 -0.61 7.70 2.02
N ILE A 550 -1.55 7.44 1.11
CA ILE A 550 -2.95 7.85 1.30
C ILE A 550 -3.66 6.96 2.30
N HIS A 551 -3.37 5.65 2.31
CA HIS A 551 -3.91 4.75 3.34
C HIS A 551 -3.55 5.23 4.75
N TRP A 552 -2.29 5.62 4.95
CA TRP A 552 -1.74 6.04 6.25
C TRP A 552 -2.34 7.35 6.78
N ALA A 553 -3.09 8.09 5.97
CA ALA A 553 -3.89 9.24 6.46
C ALA A 553 -5.22 8.80 7.14
N PHE A 554 -5.58 7.52 7.07
CA PHE A 554 -6.82 6.98 7.63
C PHE A 554 -6.62 5.72 8.48
N ASP A 555 -5.37 5.36 8.71
CA ASP A 555 -4.97 4.25 9.55
C ASP A 555 -3.52 4.44 9.96
N VAL A 556 -3.11 3.74 11.00
CA VAL A 556 -1.73 3.73 11.48
C VAL A 556 -1.13 2.39 11.11
N SER A 557 -0.15 2.40 10.22
CA SER A 557 0.29 1.17 9.54
C SER A 557 1.80 1.04 9.33
N ILE A 558 2.60 2.05 9.72
CA ILE A 558 4.07 2.02 9.55
C ILE A 558 4.85 2.18 10.85
N ARG A 559 4.15 2.20 11.99
CA ARG A 559 4.80 2.32 13.30
C ARG A 559 5.05 1.00 13.97
#